data_AF-A0A015XI07-F1
#
_entry.id   AF-A0A015XI07-F1
#
_cell.length_a   1.000
_cell.length_b   1.000
_cell.length_c   1.000
_cell.angle_alpha   90.00
_cell.angle_beta   90.00
_cell.angle_gamma   90.00
#
_symmetry.space_group_name_H-M   'P 1'
#
loop_
_entity.id
_entity.type
_entity.pdbx_description
1 polymer ?
#
loop_
_entity_poly.entity_id
_entity_poly.type
_entity_poly.pdbx_seq_one_letter_code
_entity_poly.pdbx_strand_id
1 'polypeptide(L)'
;MVKNTSDFRKESFRPANIDNEIKIVGEIGTKNGWAKRKSIVLKHVRYNMAELIEEAKNPQIGTSLAVFKPQRIIDFVWEESTREWNKQKLDVVYANQAQHSLFDVEETKRIFKVAKKLPYEFSYKFISEDGKERKLMIEDWELGMLYWNCLAAANGNEQVACEKVKEKYFTEWCKKDIYFFLGTTKKFHN
;
A
#
# COMPACT_ATOMS: atom_id res chain seq x y z
N MET A 1 -3.89 -16.91 16.13
CA MET A 1 -3.19 -16.94 14.83
C MET A 1 -2.06 -17.95 14.90
N VAL A 2 -1.65 -18.53 13.76
CA VAL A 2 -0.52 -19.46 13.67
C VAL A 2 0.47 -18.98 12.62
N LYS A 3 1.74 -19.39 12.76
CA LYS A 3 2.79 -19.09 11.80
C LYS A 3 2.44 -19.64 10.42
N ASN A 4 2.61 -18.86 9.37
CA ASN A 4 2.43 -19.35 8.01
C ASN A 4 3.71 -20.05 7.52
N THR A 5 3.70 -21.39 7.45
CA THR A 5 4.87 -22.19 7.05
C THR A 5 5.20 -22.10 5.56
N SER A 6 4.26 -21.64 4.73
CA SER A 6 4.46 -21.44 3.28
C SER A 6 5.11 -20.10 2.94
N ASP A 7 5.34 -19.25 3.93
CA ASP A 7 5.87 -17.89 3.79
C ASP A 7 7.04 -17.70 4.76
N PHE A 8 8.23 -17.48 4.21
CA PHE A 8 9.46 -17.41 4.98
C PHE A 8 9.58 -16.11 5.81
N ARG A 9 8.75 -15.10 5.52
CA ARG A 9 8.73 -13.81 6.22
C ARG A 9 8.32 -13.99 7.68
N LYS A 10 9.04 -13.38 8.62
CA LYS A 10 8.88 -13.60 10.06
C LYS A 10 7.57 -13.06 10.63
N GLU A 11 7.02 -12.05 9.99
CA GLU A 11 5.74 -11.41 10.27
C GLU A 11 4.55 -12.13 9.61
N SER A 12 4.77 -13.19 8.83
CA SER A 12 3.67 -13.92 8.18
C SER A 12 2.94 -14.86 9.16
N PHE A 13 1.68 -14.53 9.45
CA PHE A 13 0.75 -15.29 10.26
C PHE A 13 -0.58 -15.46 9.53
N ARG A 14 -1.32 -16.51 9.88
CA ARG A 14 -2.68 -16.76 9.36
C ARG A 14 -3.64 -17.14 10.49
N PRO A 15 -4.96 -16.96 10.30
CA PRO A 15 -5.95 -17.57 11.18
C PRO A 15 -5.70 -19.08 11.31
N ALA A 16 -5.80 -19.61 12.53
CA ALA A 16 -5.62 -21.04 12.78
C ALA A 16 -6.80 -21.84 12.23
N ASN A 17 -8.00 -21.26 12.34
CA ASN A 17 -9.23 -21.77 11.81
C ASN A 17 -10.03 -20.56 11.28
N ILE A 18 -10.61 -20.70 10.10
CA ILE A 18 -11.45 -19.68 9.46
C ILE A 18 -12.84 -19.59 10.11
N ASP A 19 -13.29 -20.67 10.75
CA ASP A 19 -14.58 -20.75 11.44
C ASP A 19 -14.53 -20.13 12.85
N ASN A 20 -13.32 -19.81 13.34
CA ASN A 20 -13.19 -19.15 14.64
C ASN A 20 -13.65 -17.70 14.53
N GLU A 21 -14.53 -17.32 15.45
CA GLU A 21 -15.00 -15.94 15.58
C GLU A 21 -13.84 -14.94 15.81
N ILE A 22 -13.85 -13.85 15.05
CA ILE A 22 -12.95 -12.72 15.28
C ILE A 22 -13.46 -11.91 16.47
N LYS A 23 -12.82 -12.06 17.63
CA LYS A 23 -13.17 -11.30 18.83
C LYS A 23 -12.55 -9.90 18.80
N ILE A 24 -13.40 -8.88 18.89
CA ILE A 24 -12.97 -7.48 19.03
C ILE A 24 -12.55 -7.26 20.50
N VAL A 25 -11.25 -7.07 20.71
CA VAL A 25 -10.66 -6.88 22.07
C VAL A 25 -10.53 -5.42 22.48
N GLY A 26 -10.91 -4.48 21.61
CA GLY A 26 -10.89 -3.05 21.89
C GLY A 26 -10.72 -2.21 20.64
N GLU A 27 -10.64 -0.89 20.85
CA GLU A 27 -10.51 0.10 19.78
C GLU A 27 -9.27 1.00 19.99
N ILE A 28 -8.67 1.42 18.88
CA ILE A 28 -7.63 2.45 18.85
C ILE A 28 -8.15 3.64 18.05
N GLY A 29 -8.75 4.59 18.76
CA GLY A 29 -9.34 5.80 18.19
C GLY A 29 -8.32 6.82 17.66
N THR A 30 -8.84 7.94 17.17
CA THR A 30 -8.09 9.05 16.54
C THR A 30 -7.92 10.26 17.47
N LYS A 31 -8.33 10.17 18.74
CA LYS A 31 -8.21 11.26 19.72
C LYS A 31 -6.75 11.68 19.93
N ASN A 32 -6.54 12.94 20.30
CA ASN A 32 -5.23 13.53 20.61
C ASN A 32 -4.19 13.34 19.50
N GLY A 33 -4.56 13.62 18.24
CA GLY A 33 -3.62 13.53 17.11
C GLY A 33 -3.06 12.12 16.88
N TRP A 34 -3.89 11.10 17.15
CA TRP A 34 -3.57 9.68 16.98
C TRP A 34 -2.50 9.14 17.94
N ALA A 35 -2.34 9.73 19.13
CA ALA A 35 -1.30 9.36 20.09
C ALA A 35 -1.19 7.83 20.34
N LYS A 36 -2.32 7.15 20.60
CA LYS A 36 -2.35 5.69 20.85
C LYS A 36 -1.96 4.86 19.62
N ARG A 37 -2.28 5.32 18.40
CA ARG A 37 -1.84 4.67 17.16
C ARG A 37 -0.34 4.85 16.96
N LYS A 38 0.16 6.08 17.17
CA LYS A 38 1.57 6.42 17.07
C LYS A 38 2.43 5.61 18.04
N SER A 39 1.99 5.43 19.29
CA SER A 39 2.73 4.63 20.28
C SER A 39 2.84 3.14 19.92
N ILE A 40 1.99 2.65 19.02
CA ILE A 40 2.03 1.26 18.54
C ILE A 40 2.87 1.15 17.28
N VAL A 41 2.60 2.02 16.30
CA VAL A 41 3.20 1.98 14.97
C VAL A 41 4.65 2.48 14.99
N LEU A 42 4.95 3.55 15.74
CA LEU A 42 6.25 4.22 15.70
C LEU A 42 7.28 3.62 16.67
N LYS A 43 7.12 2.36 17.10
CA LYS A 43 8.06 1.70 18.02
C LYS A 43 9.42 1.41 17.37
N HIS A 44 9.43 1.13 16.08
CA HIS A 44 10.62 0.69 15.34
C HIS A 44 10.70 1.45 14.01
N VAL A 45 10.99 2.75 14.09
CA VAL A 45 11.14 3.60 12.91
C VAL A 45 12.55 3.46 12.35
N ARG A 46 12.64 3.34 11.02
CA ARG A 46 13.89 3.31 10.26
C ARG A 46 14.08 4.64 9.53
N TYR A 47 15.33 5.07 9.42
CA TYR A 47 15.69 6.38 8.84
C TYR A 47 16.67 6.22 7.68
N ASN A 48 17.54 5.21 7.77
CA ASN A 48 18.48 4.83 6.73
C ASN A 48 17.91 3.70 5.85
N MET A 49 17.78 3.99 4.55
CA MET A 49 17.24 3.04 3.58
C MET A 49 18.25 1.95 3.18
N ALA A 50 19.56 2.24 3.23
CA ALA A 50 20.58 1.23 2.95
C ALA A 50 20.59 0.13 4.03
N GLU A 51 20.58 0.53 5.30
CA GLU A 51 20.49 -0.40 6.44
C GLU A 51 19.21 -1.24 6.38
N LEU A 52 18.06 -0.61 6.09
CA LEU A 52 16.79 -1.35 5.95
C LEU A 52 16.85 -2.40 4.83
N ILE A 53 17.49 -2.09 3.70
CA ILE A 53 17.67 -3.06 2.60
C ILE A 53 18.61 -4.20 3.02
N GLU A 54 19.68 -3.92 3.75
CA GLU A 54 20.60 -4.94 4.26
C GLU A 54 19.90 -5.87 5.25
N GLU A 55 19.10 -5.32 6.17
CA GLU A 55 18.28 -6.11 7.10
C GLU A 55 17.23 -6.97 6.40
N ALA A 56 16.58 -6.43 5.36
CA ALA A 56 15.60 -7.17 4.57
C ALA A 56 16.24 -8.39 3.89
N LYS A 57 17.48 -8.24 3.39
CA LYS A 57 18.25 -9.31 2.73
C LYS A 57 18.94 -10.27 3.71
N ASN A 58 19.08 -9.89 4.98
CA ASN A 58 19.71 -10.74 5.98
C ASN A 58 18.75 -11.88 6.37
N PRO A 59 19.09 -13.17 6.11
CA PRO A 59 18.20 -14.29 6.41
C PRO A 59 17.87 -14.45 7.90
N GLN A 60 18.76 -13.94 8.78
CA GLN A 60 18.56 -13.98 10.22
C GLN A 60 17.66 -12.85 10.72
N ILE A 61 17.40 -11.81 9.93
CA ILE A 61 16.51 -10.70 10.30
C ILE A 61 15.26 -10.78 9.41
N GLY A 62 15.40 -10.55 8.10
CA GLY A 62 14.36 -10.73 7.10
C GLY A 62 13.21 -9.74 7.25
N THR A 63 13.52 -8.46 7.51
CA THR A 63 12.50 -7.41 7.68
C THR A 63 11.73 -7.23 6.37
N SER A 64 10.45 -7.60 6.31
CA SER A 64 9.64 -7.46 5.09
C SER A 64 8.64 -6.30 5.12
N LEU A 65 8.40 -5.73 6.31
CA LEU A 65 7.59 -4.52 6.53
C LEU A 65 8.26 -3.64 7.60
N ALA A 66 8.41 -2.35 7.31
CA ALA A 66 8.98 -1.38 8.23
C ALA A 66 8.26 -0.04 8.19
N VAL A 67 8.28 0.67 9.31
CA VAL A 67 7.94 2.09 9.35
C VAL A 67 9.20 2.88 9.06
N PHE A 68 9.15 3.73 8.05
CA PHE A 68 10.29 4.50 7.57
C PHE A 68 9.99 5.99 7.64
N LYS A 69 10.93 6.78 8.13
CA LYS A 69 10.87 8.24 8.12
C LYS A 69 11.93 8.78 7.17
N PRO A 70 11.55 9.42 6.05
CA PRO A 70 12.51 10.08 5.20
C PRO A 70 13.15 11.26 5.94
N GLN A 71 14.41 11.57 5.62
CA GLN A 71 15.05 12.78 6.09
C GLN A 71 14.36 14.01 5.50
N ARG A 72 14.00 13.95 4.20
CA ARG A 72 13.26 15.00 3.51
C ARG A 72 12.51 14.45 2.31
N ILE A 73 11.25 14.83 2.14
CA ILE A 73 10.50 14.59 0.90
C ILE A 73 10.82 15.73 -0.06
N ILE A 74 11.30 15.40 -1.26
CA ILE A 74 11.75 16.34 -2.29
C ILE A 74 10.61 16.69 -3.23
N ASP A 75 9.87 15.68 -3.70
CA ASP A 75 8.85 15.85 -4.71
C ASP A 75 7.81 14.73 -4.67
N PHE A 76 6.69 14.98 -5.32
CA PHE A 76 5.66 14.00 -5.64
C PHE A 76 5.46 14.01 -7.15
N VAL A 77 5.70 12.87 -7.78
CA VAL A 77 5.71 12.72 -9.24
C VAL A 77 4.73 11.65 -9.67
N TRP A 78 4.24 11.74 -10.90
CA TRP A 78 3.41 10.72 -11.51
C TRP A 78 3.87 10.41 -12.93
N GLU A 79 3.64 9.17 -13.35
CA GLU A 79 3.97 8.68 -14.69
C GLU A 79 2.75 7.93 -15.24
N GLU A 80 2.52 8.01 -16.55
CA GLU A 80 1.45 7.24 -17.19
C GLU A 80 1.68 5.75 -17.03
N SER A 81 0.61 5.02 -16.73
CA SER A 81 0.61 3.57 -16.67
C SER A 81 -0.53 3.01 -17.53
N THR A 82 -0.50 1.70 -17.72
CA THR A 82 -1.48 1.01 -18.56
C THR A 82 -2.87 1.13 -17.96
N ARG A 83 -3.82 1.70 -18.73
CA ARG A 83 -5.20 1.99 -18.30
C ARG A 83 -6.02 0.73 -18.02
N GLU A 84 -5.65 -0.38 -18.66
CA GLU A 84 -6.34 -1.66 -18.54
C GLU A 84 -5.57 -2.63 -17.66
N TRP A 85 -6.31 -3.44 -16.91
CA TRP A 85 -5.73 -4.60 -16.25
C TRP A 85 -5.31 -5.64 -17.28
N ASN A 86 -4.28 -6.41 -16.96
CA ASN A 86 -3.88 -7.53 -17.79
C ASN A 86 -5.01 -8.57 -17.81
N LYS A 87 -5.58 -8.84 -19.00
CA LYS A 87 -6.73 -9.73 -19.19
C LYS A 87 -6.50 -11.13 -18.61
N GLN A 88 -5.32 -11.73 -18.84
CA GLN A 88 -5.00 -13.05 -18.32
C GLN A 88 -5.01 -13.08 -16.78
N LYS A 89 -4.52 -12.03 -16.12
CA LYS A 89 -4.56 -11.92 -14.66
C LYS A 89 -5.99 -11.73 -14.16
N LEU A 90 -6.80 -10.93 -14.84
CA LEU A 90 -8.22 -10.76 -14.52
C LEU A 90 -8.97 -12.08 -14.63
N ASP A 91 -8.74 -12.84 -15.70
CA ASP A 91 -9.42 -14.12 -15.93
C ASP A 91 -9.11 -15.13 -14.82
N VAL A 92 -7.86 -15.18 -14.35
CA VAL A 92 -7.48 -16.00 -13.18
C VAL A 92 -8.18 -15.53 -11.90
N VAL A 93 -8.27 -14.22 -11.67
CA VAL A 93 -9.00 -13.67 -10.50
C VAL A 93 -10.47 -14.07 -10.54
N TYR A 94 -11.12 -13.89 -11.69
CA TYR A 94 -12.52 -14.28 -11.86
C TYR A 94 -12.72 -15.80 -11.71
N ALA A 95 -11.81 -16.62 -12.24
CA ALA A 95 -11.88 -18.08 -12.11
C ALA A 95 -11.73 -18.55 -10.65
N ASN A 96 -10.78 -17.98 -9.89
CA ASN A 96 -10.60 -18.30 -8.48
C ASN A 96 -11.82 -17.89 -7.62
N GLN A 97 -12.46 -16.77 -7.94
CA GLN A 97 -13.66 -16.35 -7.22
C GLN A 97 -14.88 -17.21 -7.55
N ALA A 98 -15.02 -17.60 -8.82
CA ALA A 98 -16.06 -18.52 -9.24
C ALA A 98 -15.92 -19.91 -8.60
N GLN A 99 -14.72 -20.29 -8.10
CA GLN A 99 -14.51 -21.56 -7.42
C GLN A 99 -15.34 -21.72 -6.12
N HIS A 100 -15.83 -20.63 -5.54
CA HIS A 100 -16.78 -20.63 -4.41
C HIS A 100 -18.25 -20.64 -4.85
N SER A 101 -18.55 -20.49 -6.15
CA SER A 101 -19.89 -20.52 -6.73
C SER A 101 -20.05 -21.79 -7.56
N LEU A 102 -20.92 -22.70 -7.13
CA LEU A 102 -21.16 -23.95 -7.86
C LEU A 102 -21.86 -23.75 -9.21
N PHE A 103 -22.45 -22.57 -9.48
CA PHE A 103 -23.37 -22.42 -10.61
C PHE A 103 -23.31 -21.13 -11.44
N ASP A 104 -22.51 -20.11 -11.12
CA ASP A 104 -22.57 -18.90 -11.98
C ASP A 104 -21.32 -18.01 -11.99
N VAL A 105 -20.50 -18.20 -13.02
CA VAL A 105 -19.31 -17.37 -13.31
C VAL A 105 -19.72 -15.96 -13.79
N GLU A 106 -20.84 -15.84 -14.49
CA GLU A 106 -21.33 -14.55 -14.99
C GLU A 106 -21.95 -13.71 -13.87
N GLU A 107 -22.69 -14.33 -12.95
CA GLU A 107 -23.22 -13.66 -11.76
C GLU A 107 -22.09 -13.21 -10.83
N THR A 108 -21.07 -14.06 -10.62
CA THR A 108 -19.87 -13.71 -9.84
C THR A 108 -19.14 -12.50 -10.43
N LYS A 109 -19.02 -12.40 -11.77
CA LYS A 109 -18.46 -11.23 -12.46
C LYS A 109 -19.31 -9.96 -12.32
N ARG A 110 -20.64 -10.08 -12.17
CA ARG A 110 -21.55 -8.94 -11.94
C ARG A 110 -21.47 -8.42 -10.51
N ILE A 111 -21.32 -9.32 -9.54
CA ILE A 111 -21.25 -9.00 -8.10
C ILE A 111 -19.85 -8.45 -7.74
N PHE A 112 -18.78 -9.08 -8.23
CA PHE A 112 -17.41 -8.62 -8.01
C PHE A 112 -16.93 -7.72 -9.15
N LYS A 113 -17.22 -6.42 -9.04
CA LYS A 113 -16.61 -5.41 -9.91
C LYS A 113 -15.17 -5.17 -9.47
N VAL A 114 -14.22 -5.61 -10.29
CA VAL A 114 -12.80 -5.25 -10.11
C VAL A 114 -12.67 -3.73 -10.18
N ALA A 115 -11.92 -3.16 -9.24
CA ALA A 115 -11.66 -1.72 -9.21
C ALA A 115 -11.05 -1.26 -10.53
N LYS A 116 -11.48 -0.09 -11.04
CA LYS A 116 -10.88 0.50 -12.24
C LYS A 116 -9.40 0.74 -11.99
N LYS A 117 -8.58 0.31 -12.94
CA LYS A 117 -7.14 0.50 -12.85
C LYS A 117 -6.82 1.99 -12.98
N LEU A 118 -5.90 2.46 -12.15
CA LEU A 118 -5.42 3.82 -12.21
C LEU A 118 -4.55 4.00 -13.47
N PRO A 119 -4.76 5.06 -14.28
CA PRO A 119 -3.97 5.32 -15.49
C PRO A 119 -2.60 5.94 -15.19
N TYR A 120 -2.24 6.09 -13.91
CA TYR A 120 -1.00 6.71 -13.47
C TYR A 120 -0.39 5.96 -12.29
N GLU A 121 0.93 5.98 -12.20
CA GLU A 121 1.72 5.55 -11.04
C GLU A 121 2.25 6.78 -10.31
N PHE A 122 1.86 6.93 -9.05
CA PHE A 122 2.27 8.05 -8.21
C PHE A 122 3.44 7.63 -7.32
N SER A 123 4.42 8.52 -7.15
CA SER A 123 5.64 8.23 -6.38
C SER A 123 6.09 9.43 -5.55
N TYR A 124 6.68 9.16 -4.38
CA TYR A 124 7.49 10.15 -3.67
C TYR A 124 8.95 10.08 -4.12
N LYS A 125 9.56 11.25 -4.31
CA LYS A 125 11.02 11.43 -4.29
C LYS A 125 11.43 11.95 -2.93
N PHE A 126 12.40 11.31 -2.29
CA PHE A 126 12.84 11.69 -0.94
C PHE A 126 14.31 11.35 -0.71
N ILE A 127 14.88 11.97 0.31
CA ILE A 127 16.23 11.70 0.81
C ILE A 127 16.12 10.82 2.05
N SER A 128 16.86 9.71 2.07
CA SER A 128 17.07 8.88 3.27
C SER A 128 18.26 9.39 4.08
N GLU A 129 18.41 8.95 5.33
CA GLU A 129 19.49 9.41 6.23
C GLU A 129 20.92 9.17 5.69
N ASP A 130 21.09 8.21 4.76
CA ASP A 130 22.33 8.00 4.00
C ASP A 130 22.63 9.11 2.97
N GLY A 131 21.81 10.16 2.90
CA GLY A 131 21.93 11.29 1.98
C GLY A 131 21.52 10.99 0.54
N LYS A 132 21.06 9.76 0.23
CA LYS A 132 20.71 9.36 -1.15
C LYS A 132 19.28 9.73 -1.50
N GLU A 133 19.08 10.25 -2.70
CA GLU A 133 17.75 10.43 -3.29
C GLU A 133 17.18 9.07 -3.72
N ARG A 134 15.91 8.83 -3.38
CA ARG A 134 15.15 7.62 -3.70
C ARG A 134 13.81 8.04 -4.31
N LYS A 135 13.31 7.24 -5.26
CA LYS A 135 11.95 7.32 -5.80
C LYS A 135 11.21 6.04 -5.45
N LEU A 136 10.05 6.13 -4.78
CA LEU A 136 9.20 4.98 -4.48
C LEU A 136 7.75 5.23 -4.88
N MET A 137 7.17 4.24 -5.55
CA MET A 137 5.76 4.19 -5.89
C MET A 137 4.89 4.04 -4.63
N ILE A 138 3.74 4.70 -4.65
CA ILE A 138 2.74 4.69 -3.59
C ILE A 138 1.64 3.69 -3.98
N GLU A 139 1.60 2.56 -3.27
CA GLU A 139 0.52 1.57 -3.39
C GLU A 139 -0.58 1.84 -2.37
N ASP A 140 -1.29 2.97 -2.55
CA ASP A 140 -2.37 3.39 -1.67
C ASP A 140 -3.70 3.45 -2.44
N TRP A 141 -4.69 2.71 -1.97
CA TRP A 141 -6.03 2.73 -2.55
C TRP A 141 -6.73 4.08 -2.36
N GLU A 142 -6.49 4.76 -1.23
CA GLU A 142 -7.06 6.09 -0.96
C GLU A 142 -6.55 7.13 -1.96
N LEU A 143 -5.30 6.99 -2.42
CA LEU A 143 -4.75 7.83 -3.49
C LEU A 143 -5.53 7.64 -4.79
N GLY A 144 -5.77 6.39 -5.19
CA GLY A 144 -6.55 6.08 -6.40
C GLY A 144 -7.97 6.63 -6.32
N MET A 145 -8.64 6.50 -5.17
CA MET A 145 -9.96 7.09 -4.93
C MET A 145 -9.94 8.62 -5.01
N LEU A 146 -8.92 9.26 -4.44
CA LEU A 146 -8.73 10.70 -4.54
C LEU A 146 -8.59 11.14 -6.00
N TYR A 147 -7.77 10.45 -6.79
CA TYR A 147 -7.62 10.74 -8.21
C TYR A 147 -8.96 10.69 -8.95
N TRP A 148 -9.77 9.65 -8.76
CA TRP A 148 -11.06 9.54 -9.42
C TRP A 148 -12.03 10.66 -9.03
N ASN A 149 -12.02 11.05 -7.75
CA ASN A 149 -12.82 12.19 -7.27
C ASN A 149 -12.34 13.51 -7.88
N CYS A 150 -11.03 13.72 -7.97
CA CYS A 150 -10.44 14.90 -8.60
C CYS A 150 -10.73 14.95 -10.11
N LEU A 151 -10.69 13.81 -10.80
CA LEU A 151 -11.02 13.68 -12.22
C LEU A 151 -12.47 14.04 -12.50
N ALA A 152 -13.40 13.52 -11.70
CA ALA A 152 -14.82 13.87 -11.80
C ALA A 152 -15.02 15.37 -11.57
N ALA A 153 -14.39 15.95 -10.54
CA ALA A 153 -14.47 17.38 -10.24
C ALA A 153 -13.78 18.27 -11.29
N ALA A 154 -12.88 17.71 -12.10
CA ALA A 154 -12.19 18.40 -13.19
C ALA A 154 -12.84 18.17 -14.56
N ASN A 155 -14.07 17.64 -14.60
CA ASN A 155 -14.80 17.32 -15.84
C ASN A 155 -13.99 16.43 -16.80
N GLY A 156 -13.24 15.47 -16.27
CA GLY A 156 -12.44 14.52 -17.06
C GLY A 156 -11.04 15.02 -17.45
N ASN A 157 -10.60 16.20 -17.00
CA ASN A 157 -9.23 16.65 -17.24
C ASN A 157 -8.23 15.92 -16.31
N GLU A 158 -7.50 14.96 -16.87
CA GLU A 158 -6.55 14.10 -16.15
C GLU A 158 -5.38 14.89 -15.54
N GLN A 159 -4.84 15.88 -16.27
CA GLN A 159 -3.73 16.71 -15.79
C GLN A 159 -4.13 17.48 -14.52
N VAL A 160 -5.30 18.11 -14.53
CA VAL A 160 -5.84 18.83 -13.36
C VAL A 160 -6.10 17.86 -12.20
N ALA A 161 -6.52 16.63 -12.49
CA ALA A 161 -6.73 15.61 -11.46
C ALA A 161 -5.40 15.22 -10.77
N CYS A 162 -4.34 14.96 -11.54
CA CYS A 162 -3.01 14.64 -11.02
C CYS A 162 -2.43 15.79 -10.20
N GLU A 163 -2.59 17.04 -10.65
CA GLU A 163 -2.15 18.23 -9.93
C GLU A 163 -2.86 18.38 -8.58
N LYS A 164 -4.17 18.14 -8.51
CA LYS A 164 -4.93 18.15 -7.25
C LYS A 164 -4.50 17.03 -6.30
N VAL A 165 -4.19 15.85 -6.83
CA VAL A 165 -3.62 14.74 -6.01
C VAL A 165 -2.27 15.16 -5.44
N LYS A 166 -1.40 15.76 -6.26
CA LYS A 166 -0.10 16.29 -5.81
C LYS A 166 -0.28 17.38 -4.76
N GLU A 167 -1.20 18.32 -4.94
CA GLU A 167 -1.49 19.36 -3.96
C GLU A 167 -1.84 18.74 -2.60
N LYS A 168 -2.67 17.70 -2.59
CA LYS A 168 -3.05 17.01 -1.35
C LYS A 168 -1.87 16.29 -0.68
N TYR A 169 -1.18 15.44 -1.43
CA TYR A 169 -0.14 14.55 -0.90
C TYR A 169 1.16 15.31 -0.61
N PHE A 170 1.55 16.23 -1.48
CA PHE A 170 2.78 16.98 -1.35
C PHE A 170 2.57 18.29 -0.57
N THR A 171 1.73 19.18 -1.06
CA THR A 171 1.61 20.54 -0.50
C THR A 171 0.94 20.56 0.87
N GLU A 172 -0.11 19.78 1.08
CA GLU A 172 -0.82 19.74 2.36
C GLU A 172 -0.21 18.75 3.35
N TRP A 173 0.02 17.50 2.93
CA TRP A 173 0.39 16.45 3.87
C TRP A 173 1.85 16.49 4.28
N CYS A 174 2.78 16.93 3.41
CA CYS A 174 4.20 17.02 3.81
C CYS A 174 4.45 18.11 4.87
N LYS A 175 3.46 18.98 5.16
CA LYS A 175 3.48 19.89 6.32
C LYS A 175 3.23 19.16 7.65
N LYS A 176 2.80 17.90 7.60
CA LYS A 176 2.55 17.03 8.76
C LYS A 176 3.72 16.07 8.95
N ASP A 177 3.74 15.39 10.10
CA ASP A 177 4.73 14.36 10.41
C ASP A 177 4.39 13.05 9.64
N ILE A 178 4.93 12.92 8.43
CA ILE A 178 4.73 11.77 7.55
C ILE A 178 5.73 10.65 7.87
N TYR A 179 5.19 9.42 7.90
CA TYR A 179 5.95 8.18 7.92
C TYR A 179 5.44 7.28 6.80
N PHE A 180 6.33 6.50 6.19
CA PHE A 180 5.99 5.52 5.18
C PHE A 180 5.91 4.14 5.81
N PHE A 181 4.94 3.35 5.37
CA PHE A 181 5.00 1.89 5.54
C PHE A 181 5.67 1.31 4.31
N LEU A 182 6.89 0.83 4.46
CA LEU A 182 7.66 0.23 3.37
C LEU A 182 7.60 -1.29 3.52
N GLY A 183 7.10 -1.96 2.49
CA GLY A 183 7.01 -3.41 2.46
C GLY A 183 7.54 -3.99 1.16
N THR A 184 7.97 -5.24 1.22
CA THR A 184 8.35 -6.03 0.03
C THR A 184 7.30 -7.10 -0.23
N THR A 185 6.97 -7.34 -1.50
CA THR A 185 6.15 -8.50 -1.85
C THR A 185 6.99 -9.78 -1.75
N LYS A 186 6.32 -10.92 -1.51
CA LYS A 186 6.99 -12.25 -1.40
C LYS A 186 7.94 -12.54 -2.57
N LYS A 187 7.57 -12.11 -3.79
CA LYS A 187 8.35 -12.34 -5.01
C LYS A 187 9.69 -11.59 -5.00
N PHE A 188 9.76 -10.42 -4.35
CA PHE A 188 10.90 -9.50 -4.43
C PHE A 188 11.63 -9.33 -3.08
N HIS A 189 11.38 -10.22 -2.11
CA HIS A 189 11.95 -10.08 -0.78
C HIS A 189 13.33 -10.76 -0.61
N ASN A 190 13.58 -11.86 -1.33
CA ASN A 190 14.88 -12.54 -1.41
C ASN A 190 15.47 -12.43 -2.81
#